data_AF-A0A2G4INM1-F1
#
_entry.id   AF-A0A2G4INM1-F1
#
_cell.length_a   1.000
_cell.length_b   1.000
_cell.length_c   1.000
_cell.angle_alpha   90.00
_cell.angle_beta   90.00
_cell.angle_gamma   90.00
#
_symmetry.space_group_name_H-M   'P 1'
#
loop_
_entity.id
_entity.type
_entity.pdbx_description
1 polymer ?
#
loop_
_entity_poly.entity_id
_entity_poly.type
_entity_poly.pdbx_seq_one_letter_code
_entity_poly.pdbx_strand_id
1 'polypeptide(L)' 'MLDHTPTTAEFEMADRALAAAPAPCAYARVDLVDYKGQPAVMELEVIEPELFLGRAPDISGRFASAIKALL' A
#
# COMPACT_ATOMS: atom_id res chain seq x y z
N MET A 1 -14.64 -10.23 3.08
CA MET A 1 -13.47 -9.51 3.63
C MET A 1 -13.95 -8.66 4.79
N LEU A 2 -13.26 -8.70 5.92
CA LEU A 2 -13.60 -7.90 7.10
C LEU A 2 -13.37 -6.41 6.81
N ASP A 3 -14.23 -5.55 7.35
CA ASP A 3 -14.05 -4.10 7.28
C ASP A 3 -12.97 -3.69 8.29
N HIS A 4 -11.72 -3.66 7.83
CA HIS A 4 -10.56 -3.17 8.60
C HIS A 4 -10.22 -1.75 8.14
N THR A 5 -10.03 -0.84 9.09
CA THR A 5 -9.48 0.49 8.81
C THR A 5 -8.04 0.52 9.32
N PRO A 6 -7.05 0.75 8.45
CA PRO A 6 -5.65 0.79 8.88
C PRO A 6 -5.43 1.83 10.00
N THR A 7 -4.74 1.41 11.04
CA THR A 7 -4.28 2.23 12.16
C THR A 7 -3.10 3.11 11.75
N THR A 8 -2.79 4.12 12.55
CA THR A 8 -1.59 4.96 12.35
C THR A 8 -0.30 4.13 12.33
N ALA A 9 -0.18 3.13 13.20
CA ALA A 9 1.00 2.26 13.25
C ALA A 9 1.16 1.41 11.97
N GLU A 10 0.05 0.99 11.36
CA GLU A 10 0.07 0.28 10.07
C GLU A 10 0.51 1.21 8.93
N PHE A 11 0.04 2.46 8.90
CA PHE A 11 0.53 3.45 7.95
C PHE A 11 2.02 3.73 8.11
N GLU A 12 2.50 3.94 9.35
CA GLU A 12 3.92 4.15 9.64
C GLU A 12 4.79 2.95 9.22
N MET A 13 4.30 1.72 9.41
CA MET A 13 5.01 0.52 8.94
C MET A 13 5.05 0.44 7.41
N ALA A 14 3.94 0.77 6.74
CA ALA A 14 3.88 0.81 5.28
C ALA A 14 4.84 1.85 4.69
N ASP A 15 4.89 3.06 5.27
CA ASP A 15 5.84 4.11 4.84
C ASP A 15 7.29 3.66 5.00
N ARG A 16 7.63 2.98 6.10
CA ARG A 16 8.97 2.40 6.31
C ARG A 16 9.30 1.32 5.30
N ALA A 17 8.34 0.47 4.92
CA ALA A 17 8.53 -0.55 3.91
C ALA A 17 8.81 0.08 2.53
N LEU A 18 8.03 1.10 2.15
CA LEU A 18 8.21 1.83 0.90
C LEU A 18 9.56 2.56 0.85
N ALA A 19 9.98 3.18 1.96
CA ALA A 19 11.28 3.84 2.06
C ALA A 19 12.47 2.87 1.94
N ALA A 20 12.27 1.58 2.22
CA ALA A 20 13.28 0.53 2.08
C ALA A 20 13.37 -0.04 0.66
N ALA A 21 12.43 0.29 -0.24
CA ALA A 21 12.49 -0.14 -1.63
C ALA A 21 13.73 0.44 -2.34
N PRO A 22 14.34 -0.28 -3.30
CA PRO A 22 15.57 0.16 -3.96
C PRO A 22 15.38 1.38 -4.88
N ALA A 23 14.13 1.77 -5.15
CA ALA A 23 13.78 2.93 -5.96
C ALA A 23 12.40 3.48 -5.51
N PRO A 24 12.10 4.76 -5.80
CA PRO A 24 10.77 5.32 -5.55
C PRO A 24 9.67 4.53 -6.28
N CYS A 25 8.57 4.24 -5.58
CA CYS A 25 7.41 3.55 -6.13
C CYS A 25 6.27 4.55 -6.37
N ALA A 26 5.71 4.59 -7.58
CA ALA A 26 4.51 5.39 -7.87
C ALA A 26 3.23 4.78 -7.27
N TYR A 27 3.23 3.46 -7.11
CA TYR A 27 2.21 2.67 -6.46
C TYR A 27 2.85 1.39 -5.91
N ALA A 28 2.24 0.81 -4.88
CA ALA A 28 2.66 -0.45 -4.28
C ALA A 28 1.51 -0.98 -3.40
N ARG A 29 1.58 -2.27 -3.05
CA ARG A 29 0.80 -2.84 -1.94
C ARG A 29 1.76 -3.24 -0.82
N VAL A 30 1.40 -2.87 0.41
CA VAL A 30 2.12 -3.28 1.63
C VAL A 30 1.15 -4.12 2.44
N ASP A 31 1.40 -5.42 2.49
CA ASP A 31 0.59 -6.35 3.25
C ASP A 31 1.18 -6.52 4.65
N LEU A 32 0.35 -6.29 5.66
CA LEU A 32 0.74 -6.29 7.07
C LEU A 32 0.04 -7.42 7.82
N VAL A 33 0.71 -7.89 8.86
CA VAL A 33 0.18 -8.86 9.81
C VAL A 33 0.49 -8.41 11.23
N ASP A 34 -0.38 -8.72 12.20
CA ASP A 34 -0.02 -8.58 13.61
C ASP A 34 1.08 -9.59 13.95
N TYR A 35 2.19 -9.09 14.45
CA TYR A 35 3.25 -9.88 15.01
C TYR A 35 3.55 -9.41 16.43
N LYS A 36 3.01 -10.15 17.40
CA LYS A 36 3.18 -9.88 18.85
C LYS A 36 2.63 -8.51 19.25
N GLY A 37 1.45 -8.14 18.72
CA GLY A 37 0.79 -6.88 19.06
C GLY A 37 1.37 -5.66 18.36
N GLN A 38 2.14 -5.86 17.27
CA GLN A 38 2.74 -4.81 16.45
C GLN A 38 2.58 -5.16 14.97
N PRO A 39 2.34 -4.18 14.08
CA PRO A 39 2.33 -4.43 12.63
C PRO A 39 3.70 -4.90 12.15
N ALA A 40 3.72 -5.95 11.33
CA ALA A 40 4.91 -6.41 10.62
C ALA A 40 4.60 -6.60 9.13
N VAL A 41 5.58 -6.31 8.28
CA VAL A 41 5.47 -6.52 6.83
C VAL A 41 5.44 -8.02 6.55
N MET A 42 4.40 -8.45 5.85
CA MET A 42 4.28 -9.79 5.27
C MET A 42 4.78 -9.78 3.83
N GLU A 43 4.36 -8.79 3.04
CA GLU A 43 4.73 -8.65 1.63
C GLU A 43 4.81 -7.18 1.21
N LEU A 44 5.70 -6.88 0.26
CA LEU A 44 5.80 -5.59 -0.42
C LEU A 44 5.79 -5.84 -1.94
N GLU A 45 4.66 -5.56 -2.58
CA GLU A 45 4.45 -5.73 -4.03
C GLU A 45 4.60 -4.38 -4.74
N VAL A 46 5.63 -4.26 -5.60
CA VAL A 46 5.99 -2.99 -6.28
C VAL A 46 5.98 -3.08 -7.80
N ILE A 47 5.69 -4.24 -8.38
CA ILE A 47 5.72 -4.48 -9.83
C ILE A 47 4.30 -4.63 -10.37
N GLU A 48 3.58 -5.66 -9.93
CA GLU A 48 2.23 -6.00 -10.42
C GLU A 48 1.18 -6.25 -9.31
N PRO A 49 1.12 -5.40 -8.26
CA PRO A 49 0.18 -5.59 -7.16
C PRO A 49 -1.28 -5.56 -7.63
N GLU A 50 -2.11 -6.42 -7.02
CA GLU A 50 -3.56 -6.20 -7.04
C GLU A 50 -3.91 -5.05 -6.09
N LEU A 51 -4.30 -3.91 -6.66
CA LEU A 51 -4.54 -2.66 -5.92
C LEU A 51 -5.97 -2.50 -5.39
N PHE A 52 -6.86 -3.47 -5.64
CA PHE A 52 -8.25 -3.47 -5.22
C PHE A 52 -9.01 -2.21 -5.68
N LEU A 53 -8.78 -1.76 -6.93
CA LEU A 53 -9.29 -0.48 -7.46
C LEU A 53 -10.83 -0.35 -7.38
N GLY A 54 -11.55 -1.47 -7.34
CA GLY A 54 -13.01 -1.51 -7.18
C GLY A 54 -13.52 -1.44 -5.73
N ARG A 55 -12.65 -1.34 -4.71
CA ARG A 55 -13.04 -1.47 -3.30
C ARG A 55 -13.65 -0.21 -2.68
N ALA A 56 -13.35 0.97 -3.22
CA ALA A 56 -13.97 2.22 -2.82
C ALA A 56 -14.10 3.17 -4.02
N PRO A 57 -15.02 4.15 -3.96
CA PRO A 57 -15.05 5.25 -4.91
C PRO A 57 -13.68 5.92 -5.03
N ASP A 58 -13.36 6.43 -6.23
CA ASP A 58 -12.19 7.25 -6.53
C ASP A 58 -10.79 6.59 -6.41
N ILE A 59 -10.66 5.31 -6.05
CA ILE A 59 -9.35 4.62 -6.05
C ILE A 59 -8.76 4.60 -7.46
N SER A 60 -9.55 4.18 -8.46
CA SER A 60 -9.11 4.15 -9.87
C SER A 60 -8.65 5.53 -10.36
N GLY A 61 -9.29 6.62 -9.91
CA GLY A 61 -8.92 7.99 -10.27
C GLY A 61 -7.59 8.42 -9.66
N ARG A 62 -7.35 8.05 -8.39
CA ARG A 62 -6.06 8.29 -7.72
C ARG A 62 -4.92 7.53 -8.42
N PHE A 63 -5.14 6.27 -8.76
CA PHE A 63 -4.17 5.47 -9.50
C PHE A 63 -3.87 6.09 -10.87
N ALA A 64 -4.90 6.38 -11.67
CA ALA A 64 -4.73 7.02 -12.98
C ALA A 64 -3.98 8.37 -12.90
N SER A 65 -4.25 9.16 -11.86
CA SER A 65 -3.57 10.44 -11.63
C SER A 65 -2.09 10.25 -11.30
N ALA A 66 -1.75 9.25 -10.48
CA ALA A 66 -0.37 8.92 -10.15
C ALA A 66 0.42 8.48 -11.39
N ILE A 67 -0.17 7.65 -12.26
CA ILE A 67 0.46 7.24 -13.52
C ILE A 67 0.61 8.43 -14.48
N LYS A 68 -0.43 9.27 -14.60
CA LYS A 68 -0.37 10.46 -15.47
C LYS A 68 0.74 11.42 -15.07
N ALA A 69 1.08 11.51 -13.78
CA ALA A 69 2.16 12.38 -13.31
C ALA A 69 3.58 11.88 -13.68
N LEU A 70 3.71 10.65 -14.20
CA LEU A 70 4.98 10.06 -14.66
C LEU A 70 5.22 10.24 -16.16
N LEU A 71 4.22 10.72 -16.91
CA LEU A 71 4.27 10.99 -18.36
C LEU A 71 4.69 12.44 -18.62
#